data_AF-A0A1C5T1G4-F1
#
_entry.id   AF-A0A1C5T1G4-F1
#
_cell.length_a   1.000
_cell.length_b   1.000
_cell.length_c   1.000
_cell.angle_alpha   90.00
_cell.angle_beta   90.00
_cell.angle_gamma   90.00
#
_symmetry.space_group_name_H-M   'P 1'
#
loop_
_entity.id
_entity.type
_entity.pdbx_description
1 polymer ?
#
loop_
_entity_poly.entity_id
_entity_poly.type
_entity_poly.pdbx_seq_one_letter_code
_entity_poly.pdbx_strand_id
1 'polypeptide(L)'
;MQNISMKQFTWCCKLTYRIATFMILPALMASCAGGNSDNNARWIDKCSVVANRTVVNGDTVITCDMSAVKESVRIPFSTFFDTLEVIKLDNSNEDALVSEAQMITLTDNYLGINIAHDPYKLFTRQGKFIGRVGNIGQGPGEYDLC
;
A
#
# COMPACT_ATOMS: atom_id res chain seq x y z
N MET A 1 13.08 23.97 -0.52
CA MET A 1 12.61 22.65 -0.98
C MET A 1 12.72 21.72 0.22
N GLN A 2 11.59 21.41 0.87
CA GLN A 2 11.58 20.62 2.10
C GLN A 2 11.54 19.13 1.75
N ASN A 3 12.53 18.42 2.30
CA ASN A 3 12.75 16.99 2.14
C ASN A 3 11.81 16.24 3.10
N ILE A 4 10.92 15.38 2.58
CA ILE A 4 10.06 14.54 3.42
C ILE A 4 10.76 13.19 3.57
N SER A 5 11.39 13.01 4.74
CA SER A 5 11.94 11.73 5.19
C SER A 5 10.80 10.82 5.64
N MET A 6 10.58 9.72 4.90
CA MET A 6 9.65 8.67 5.27
C MET A 6 10.30 7.79 6.35
N LYS A 7 9.85 7.93 7.61
CA LYS A 7 10.37 7.11 8.72
C LYS A 7 9.82 5.69 8.63
N GLN A 8 10.73 4.72 8.73
CA GLN A 8 10.45 3.29 8.72
C GLN A 8 9.39 2.89 9.76
N PHE A 9 8.42 2.12 9.29
CA PHE A 9 7.37 1.50 10.11
C PHE A 9 7.96 0.29 10.85
N THR A 10 8.53 0.51 12.03
CA THR A 10 9.02 -0.58 12.90
C THR A 10 7.85 -1.16 13.69
N TRP A 11 7.47 -2.38 13.32
CA TRP A 11 6.63 -3.24 14.14
C TRP A 11 7.39 -3.60 15.43
N CYS A 12 7.07 -2.94 16.54
CA CYS A 12 7.43 -3.42 17.87
C CYS A 12 6.20 -4.03 18.52
N CYS A 13 6.17 -5.37 18.61
CA CYS A 13 5.16 -6.09 19.37
C CYS A 13 5.86 -7.08 20.32
N LYS A 14 5.84 -6.74 21.62
CA LYS A 14 5.75 -7.58 22.84
C LYS A 14 6.51 -6.89 24.00
N LEU A 15 5.78 -6.28 24.93
CA LEU A 15 5.18 -6.89 26.12
C LEU A 15 6.17 -6.93 27.29
N THR A 16 6.12 -5.93 28.18
CA THR A 16 6.13 -6.19 29.63
C THR A 16 5.30 -5.13 30.35
N TYR A 17 4.19 -5.60 30.91
CA TYR A 17 3.28 -4.90 31.79
C TYR A 17 3.83 -5.01 33.21
N ARG A 18 4.18 -3.89 33.88
CA ARG A 18 4.23 -3.83 35.35
C ARG A 18 3.77 -2.47 35.90
N ILE A 19 2.53 -2.48 36.40
CA ILE A 19 2.03 -1.92 37.68
C ILE A 19 2.55 -0.55 38.12
N ALA A 20 1.67 0.47 38.14
CA ALA A 20 1.49 1.37 39.28
C ALA A 20 0.24 2.26 39.10
N THR A 21 -0.74 2.01 39.99
CA THR A 21 -1.55 3.02 40.72
C THR A 21 -2.37 4.04 39.92
N PHE A 22 -3.68 3.82 39.78
CA PHE A 22 -4.75 4.35 40.64
C PHE A 22 -4.78 5.89 40.79
N MET A 23 -5.92 6.45 40.37
CA MET A 23 -6.46 7.75 40.77
C MET A 23 -5.95 9.01 40.04
N ILE A 24 -6.23 9.12 38.74
CA ILE A 24 -6.54 10.43 38.12
C ILE A 24 -7.70 10.25 37.11
N LEU A 25 -8.92 10.32 37.63
CA LEU A 25 -10.16 10.59 36.90
C LEU A 25 -10.87 11.59 37.81
N PRO A 26 -11.12 12.88 37.44
CA PRO A 26 -11.58 13.35 36.13
C PRO A 26 -11.07 14.76 35.72
N ALA A 27 -10.26 14.89 34.66
CA ALA A 27 -9.92 16.22 34.12
C ALA A 27 -9.68 16.25 32.59
N LEU A 28 -10.40 15.43 31.82
CA LEU A 28 -10.30 15.40 30.35
C LEU A 28 -11.67 15.50 29.65
N MET A 29 -12.63 16.20 30.26
CA MET A 29 -13.88 16.59 29.60
C MET A 29 -13.82 18.06 29.16
N ALA A 30 -12.84 18.40 28.32
CA ALA A 30 -12.81 19.65 27.57
C ALA A 30 -11.85 19.53 26.37
N SER A 31 -12.15 18.64 25.44
CA SER A 31 -11.67 18.81 24.07
C SER A 31 -12.68 18.19 23.10
N CYS A 32 -13.80 18.89 22.93
CA CYS A 32 -14.52 18.86 21.66
C CYS A 32 -14.11 20.11 20.89
N ALA A 33 -12.84 20.17 20.47
CA ALA A 33 -12.39 21.09 19.43
C ALA A 33 -12.25 20.26 18.15
N GLY A 34 -13.11 20.58 17.18
CA GLY A 34 -13.17 19.88 15.90
C GLY A 34 -11.85 19.88 15.14
N GLY A 35 -11.70 18.85 14.32
CA GLY A 35 -10.54 18.58 13.46
C GLY A 35 -10.43 17.06 13.37
N ASN A 36 -11.05 16.42 12.40
CA ASN A 36 -10.55 16.43 11.03
C ASN A 36 -11.72 16.25 10.05
N SER A 37 -11.77 17.09 9.01
CA SER A 37 -12.65 16.83 7.86
C SER A 37 -12.02 15.69 7.07
N ASP A 38 -12.47 14.47 7.34
CA ASP A 38 -12.14 13.28 6.55
C ASP A 38 -12.83 13.42 5.18
N ASN A 39 -12.13 14.06 4.24
CA ASN A 39 -12.67 14.45 2.93
C ASN A 39 -12.98 13.26 2.02
N ASN A 40 -12.48 12.07 2.37
CA ASN A 40 -12.64 10.80 1.66
C ASN A 40 -14.03 10.17 1.84
N ALA A 41 -14.76 10.46 2.92
CA ALA A 41 -16.13 9.97 3.12
C ALA A 41 -17.18 10.70 2.24
N ARG A 42 -16.87 11.92 1.77
CA ARG A 42 -17.86 12.85 1.21
C ARG A 42 -18.46 12.49 -0.15
N TRP A 43 -17.89 11.54 -0.90
CA TRP A 43 -18.40 11.18 -2.23
C TRP A 43 -19.36 9.98 -2.17
N ILE A 44 -19.12 9.02 -1.27
CA ILE A 44 -20.01 7.87 -1.05
C ILE A 44 -21.35 8.36 -0.49
N ASP A 45 -21.32 9.34 0.40
CA ASP A 45 -22.54 9.95 0.99
C ASP A 45 -23.46 10.64 -0.03
N LYS A 46 -22.96 10.90 -1.25
CA LYS A 46 -23.72 11.50 -2.34
C LYS A 46 -24.32 10.47 -3.30
N CYS A 47 -23.91 9.21 -3.22
CA CYS A 47 -24.45 8.15 -4.06
C CYS A 47 -25.81 7.69 -3.52
N SER A 48 -26.75 7.36 -4.41
CA SER A 48 -28.00 6.74 -3.98
C SER A 48 -27.76 5.35 -3.39
N VAL A 49 -28.60 4.99 -2.42
CA VAL A 49 -28.62 3.63 -1.86
C VAL A 49 -29.36 2.72 -2.84
N VAL A 50 -28.62 1.87 -3.54
CA VAL A 50 -29.14 0.90 -4.53
C VAL A 50 -29.23 -0.53 -4.00
N ALA A 51 -28.68 -0.77 -2.80
CA ALA A 51 -28.68 -2.08 -2.17
C ALA A 51 -29.81 -2.20 -1.15
N ASN A 52 -30.47 -3.36 -1.12
CA ASN A 52 -31.53 -3.69 -0.19
C ASN A 52 -31.22 -4.99 0.57
N ARG A 53 -31.73 -5.09 1.79
CA ARG A 53 -31.66 -6.32 2.58
C ARG A 53 -32.91 -7.13 2.31
N THR A 54 -32.75 -8.35 1.80
CA THR A 54 -33.85 -9.27 1.50
C THR A 54 -33.68 -10.57 2.28
N VAL A 55 -34.79 -11.23 2.60
CA VAL A 55 -34.75 -12.56 3.23
C VAL A 55 -35.03 -13.59 2.16
N VAL A 56 -34.07 -14.46 1.91
CA VAL A 56 -34.18 -15.58 0.96
C VAL A 56 -33.95 -16.86 1.73
N ASN A 57 -34.96 -17.75 1.74
CA ASN A 57 -34.90 -19.03 2.47
C ASN A 57 -34.61 -18.90 3.98
N GLY A 58 -34.99 -17.78 4.61
CA GLY A 58 -34.74 -17.51 6.03
C GLY A 58 -33.40 -16.83 6.30
N ASP A 59 -32.50 -16.78 5.32
CA ASP A 59 -31.24 -16.07 5.41
C ASP A 59 -31.37 -14.63 4.93
N THR A 60 -30.75 -13.73 5.66
CA THR A 60 -30.72 -12.31 5.31
C THR A 60 -29.57 -12.05 4.35
N VAL A 61 -29.88 -11.67 3.12
CA VAL A 61 -28.93 -11.36 2.06
C VAL A 61 -29.01 -9.89 1.65
N ILE A 62 -27.91 -9.35 1.13
CA ILE A 62 -27.88 -8.01 0.54
C ILE A 62 -27.97 -8.15 -0.97
N THR A 63 -29.02 -7.60 -1.56
CA THR A 63 -29.26 -7.60 -3.01
C THR A 63 -29.03 -6.21 -3.56
N CYS A 64 -28.33 -6.09 -4.69
CA CYS A 64 -28.10 -4.84 -5.40
C CYS A 64 -28.64 -4.97 -6.83
N ASP A 65 -29.51 -4.05 -7.25
CA ASP A 65 -29.92 -3.93 -8.65
C ASP A 65 -28.93 -3.02 -9.38
N MET A 66 -28.08 -3.62 -10.22
CA MET A 66 -27.07 -2.88 -10.98
C MET A 66 -27.71 -1.86 -11.94
N SER A 67 -28.94 -2.09 -12.40
CA SER A 67 -29.67 -1.18 -13.28
C SER A 67 -30.09 0.12 -12.57
N ALA A 68 -30.14 0.10 -11.25
CA ALA A 68 -30.46 1.26 -10.42
C ALA A 68 -29.26 2.18 -10.19
N VAL A 69 -28.03 1.72 -10.46
CA VAL A 69 -26.81 2.53 -10.36
C VAL A 69 -26.76 3.51 -11.53
N LYS A 70 -26.99 4.79 -11.26
CA LYS A 70 -27.02 5.85 -12.29
C LYS A 70 -25.89 6.84 -12.15
N GLU A 71 -25.26 6.88 -10.98
CA GLU A 71 -24.22 7.81 -10.63
C GLU A 71 -22.88 7.38 -11.23
N SER A 72 -22.20 8.31 -11.88
CA SER A 72 -20.78 8.19 -12.18
C SER A 72 -20.00 9.06 -11.20
N VAL A 73 -19.04 8.47 -10.49
CA VAL A 73 -18.16 9.21 -9.59
C VAL A 73 -16.80 9.35 -10.24
N ARG A 74 -16.34 10.60 -10.41
CA ARG A 74 -14.97 10.88 -10.79
C ARG A 74 -14.12 10.96 -9.53
N ILE A 75 -13.39 9.89 -9.23
CA ILE A 75 -12.49 9.84 -8.09
C ILE A 75 -11.13 10.42 -8.54
N PRO A 76 -10.70 11.58 -8.02
CA PRO A 76 -9.41 12.14 -8.40
C PRO A 76 -8.29 11.27 -7.81
N PHE A 77 -7.23 11.05 -8.59
CA PHE A 77 -6.07 10.24 -8.18
C PHE A 77 -5.42 10.71 -6.88
N SER A 78 -5.46 12.02 -6.62
CA SER A 78 -5.00 12.64 -5.36
C SER A 78 -5.73 12.13 -4.11
N THR A 79 -6.84 11.40 -4.28
CA THR A 79 -7.53 10.73 -3.16
C THR A 79 -6.73 9.53 -2.64
N PHE A 80 -5.94 8.89 -3.50
CA PHE A 80 -5.22 7.65 -3.18
C PHE A 80 -3.75 7.90 -2.88
N PHE A 81 -3.12 8.87 -3.55
CA PHE A 81 -1.70 9.15 -3.42
C PHE A 81 -1.43 10.65 -3.58
N ASP A 82 -0.52 11.17 -2.75
CA ASP A 82 -0.06 12.57 -2.82
C ASP A 82 0.83 12.80 -4.05
N THR A 83 1.63 11.78 -4.40
CA THR A 83 2.58 11.81 -5.51
C THR A 83 2.56 10.47 -6.24
N LEU A 84 2.55 10.50 -7.57
CA LEU A 84 2.68 9.32 -8.42
C LEU A 84 3.94 9.44 -9.26
N GLU A 85 4.79 8.43 -9.18
CA GLU A 85 5.97 8.29 -10.04
C GLU A 85 5.76 7.07 -10.95
N VAL A 86 5.95 7.27 -12.26
CA VAL A 86 5.91 6.19 -13.24
C VAL A 86 7.30 6.06 -13.85
N ILE A 87 7.95 4.93 -13.57
CA ILE A 87 9.31 4.65 -14.03
C ILE A 87 9.25 3.62 -15.14
N LYS A 88 9.74 3.99 -16.32
CA LYS A 88 9.94 3.05 -17.42
C LYS A 88 11.24 2.28 -17.18
N LEU A 89 11.13 0.97 -16.97
CA LEU A 89 12.30 0.11 -16.85
C LEU A 89 12.98 -0.08 -18.21
N ASP A 90 14.31 -0.11 -18.17
CA ASP A 90 15.17 -0.46 -19.29
C ASP A 90 14.86 -1.88 -19.76
N ASN A 91 14.75 -2.03 -21.07
CA ASN A 91 14.45 -3.29 -21.75
C ASN A 91 15.40 -3.52 -22.94
N SER A 92 16.55 -2.84 -22.95
CA SER A 92 17.50 -2.84 -24.07
C SER A 92 18.29 -4.14 -24.23
N ASN A 93 18.38 -4.97 -23.18
CA ASN A 93 19.05 -6.27 -23.20
C ASN A 93 18.26 -7.32 -22.44
N GLU A 94 18.57 -8.59 -22.69
CA GLU A 94 17.87 -9.75 -22.09
C GLU A 94 17.99 -9.76 -20.56
N ASP A 95 19.15 -9.38 -20.02
CA ASP A 95 19.39 -9.33 -18.58
C ASP A 95 18.51 -8.29 -17.87
N ALA A 96 18.08 -7.22 -18.55
CA ALA A 96 17.25 -6.15 -18.01
C ALA A 96 15.75 -6.47 -18.03
N LEU A 97 15.31 -7.48 -18.78
CA LEU A 97 13.88 -7.78 -18.94
C LEU A 97 13.26 -8.22 -17.60
N VAL A 98 12.10 -7.65 -17.26
CA VAL A 98 11.38 -7.98 -16.03
C VAL A 98 10.11 -8.71 -16.41
N SER A 99 9.98 -9.96 -15.95
CA SER A 99 8.76 -10.75 -16.11
C SER A 99 7.81 -10.49 -14.92
N GLU A 100 7.53 -11.49 -14.10
CA GLU A 100 6.68 -11.38 -12.92
C GLU A 100 7.52 -10.92 -11.71
N ALA A 101 7.32 -9.67 -11.31
CA ALA A 101 7.94 -9.11 -10.12
C ALA A 101 7.23 -9.67 -8.86
N GLN A 102 7.96 -10.44 -8.05
CA GLN A 102 7.47 -10.93 -6.76
C GLN A 102 7.54 -9.85 -5.68
N MET A 103 8.61 -9.06 -5.69
CA MET A 103 8.80 -7.97 -4.73
C MET A 103 9.58 -6.82 -5.35
N ILE A 104 9.15 -5.59 -5.05
CA ILE A 104 9.84 -4.36 -5.45
C ILE A 104 10.37 -3.69 -4.18
N THR A 105 11.68 -3.48 -4.13
CA THR A 105 12.34 -2.72 -3.06
C THR A 105 12.70 -1.35 -3.61
N LEU A 106 12.24 -0.30 -2.94
CA LEU A 106 12.57 1.08 -3.30
C LEU A 106 13.45 1.70 -2.23
N THR A 107 14.53 2.33 -2.67
CA THR A 107 15.41 3.16 -1.84
C THR A 107 15.54 4.54 -2.47
N ASP A 108 16.22 5.46 -1.79
CA ASP A 108 16.45 6.80 -2.33
C ASP A 108 17.26 6.77 -3.64
N ASN A 109 18.14 5.77 -3.80
CA ASN A 109 19.12 5.72 -4.89
C ASN A 109 18.81 4.65 -5.94
N TYR A 110 18.12 3.59 -5.55
CA TYR A 110 17.94 2.40 -6.40
C TYR A 110 16.54 1.79 -6.26
N LEU A 111 16.14 1.11 -7.33
CA LEU A 111 14.98 0.25 -7.40
C LEU A 111 15.49 -1.19 -7.59
N GLY A 112 15.11 -2.07 -6.69
CA GLY A 112 15.43 -3.49 -6.77
C GLY A 112 14.17 -4.31 -7.03
N ILE A 113 14.29 -5.35 -7.87
CA ILE A 113 13.17 -6.21 -8.25
C ILE A 113 13.58 -7.66 -8.03
N ASN A 114 12.83 -8.36 -7.18
CA ASN A 114 12.84 -9.80 -7.10
C ASN A 114 11.90 -10.35 -8.18
N ILE A 115 12.41 -11.25 -9.02
CA ILE A 115 11.70 -11.86 -10.14
C ILE A 115 11.73 -13.37 -9.93
N ALA A 116 10.61 -14.03 -10.17
CA ALA A 116 10.55 -15.48 -10.07
C ALA A 116 11.56 -16.14 -11.02
N HIS A 117 12.39 -17.03 -10.48
CA HIS A 117 13.39 -17.80 -11.21
C HIS A 117 14.49 -17.01 -11.95
N ASP A 118 14.74 -15.75 -11.57
CA ASP A 118 15.79 -14.90 -12.16
C ASP A 118 16.54 -14.16 -11.02
N PRO A 119 17.86 -13.91 -11.12
CA PRO A 119 18.54 -13.19 -10.07
C PRO A 119 17.95 -11.79 -9.86
N TYR A 120 17.95 -11.36 -8.60
CA TYR A 120 17.50 -10.05 -8.17
C TYR A 120 18.10 -8.93 -9.03
N LYS A 121 17.26 -8.07 -9.59
CA LYS A 121 17.68 -7.03 -10.54
C LYS A 121 17.71 -5.66 -9.90
N LEU A 122 18.76 -4.90 -10.21
CA LEU A 122 18.95 -3.55 -9.72
C LEU A 122 18.82 -2.54 -10.87
N PHE A 123 18.06 -1.49 -10.60
CA PHE A 123 17.82 -0.37 -11.48
C PHE A 123 18.11 0.94 -10.75
N THR A 124 18.47 1.95 -11.52
CA THR A 124 18.47 3.35 -11.05
C THR A 124 17.04 3.81 -10.77
N ARG A 125 16.86 4.93 -10.04
CA ARG A 125 15.53 5.55 -9.87
C ARG A 125 14.90 6.03 -11.18
N GLN A 126 15.69 6.18 -12.24
CA GLN A 126 15.24 6.54 -13.58
C GLN A 126 14.91 5.31 -14.45
N GLY A 127 15.01 4.09 -13.90
CA GLY A 127 14.66 2.86 -14.58
C GLY A 127 15.75 2.25 -15.44
N LYS A 128 16.96 2.85 -15.51
CA LYS A 128 18.12 2.25 -16.19
C LYS A 128 18.59 0.99 -15.46
N PHE A 129 18.82 -0.10 -16.19
CA PHE A 129 19.36 -1.33 -15.62
C PHE A 129 20.82 -1.15 -15.19
N ILE A 130 21.14 -1.61 -13.99
CA ILE A 130 22.50 -1.58 -13.43
C ILE A 130 23.13 -2.98 -13.54
N GLY A 131 22.36 -4.01 -13.17
CA GLY A 131 22.85 -5.38 -13.15
C GLY A 131 22.04 -6.26 -12.21
N ARG A 132 22.44 -7.53 -12.13
CA ARG A 132 21.93 -8.50 -11.17
C ARG A 132 22.72 -8.43 -9.86
N VAL A 133 22.07 -8.79 -8.76
CA VAL A 133 22.72 -9.00 -7.46
C VAL A 133 22.85 -10.50 -7.25
N GLY A 134 24.09 -10.98 -7.29
CA GLY A 134 24.41 -12.42 -7.21
C GLY A 134 23.86 -13.24 -8.38
N ASN A 135 23.83 -14.56 -8.20
CA ASN A 135 23.27 -15.52 -9.16
C ASN A 135 22.51 -16.63 -8.41
N ILE A 136 21.68 -17.35 -9.14
CA ILE A 136 20.99 -18.54 -8.62
C ILE A 136 21.94 -19.72 -8.66
N GLY A 137 22.11 -20.41 -7.53
CA GLY A 137 22.94 -21.59 -7.43
C GLY A 137 23.47 -21.84 -6.01
N GLN A 138 24.43 -22.76 -5.92
CA GLN A 138 24.98 -23.29 -4.66
C GLN A 138 26.47 -22.91 -4.44
N GLY A 139 27.04 -22.15 -5.37
CA GLY A 139 28.42 -21.68 -5.28
C GLY A 139 28.59 -20.52 -4.31
N PRO A 140 29.84 -20.16 -3.94
CA PRO A 140 30.11 -18.97 -3.15
C PRO A 140 29.53 -17.71 -3.80
N GLY A 141 28.68 -16.98 -3.07
CA GLY A 141 28.03 -15.75 -3.54
C GLY A 141 26.74 -15.97 -4.36
N GLU A 142 26.30 -17.21 -4.48
CA GLU A 142 25.02 -17.58 -5.09
C GLU A 142 23.95 -17.81 -4.02
N TYR A 143 22.68 -17.84 -4.43
CA TYR A 143 21.55 -18.11 -3.55
C TYR A 143 20.51 -19.00 -4.23
N ASP A 144 19.72 -19.68 -3.42
CA ASP A 144 18.56 -20.40 -3.90
C ASP A 144 17.37 -19.48 -4.13
N LEU A 145 16.52 -19.90 -5.05
CA LEU A 145 15.21 -19.31 -5.23
C LEU A 145 14.31 -19.71 -4.05
N CYS A 146 13.56 -18.74 -3.53
CA CYS A 146 12.49 -19.00 -2.55
C CYS A 146 11.26 -19.64 -3.23
#